data_AF-A0A7S1UM19-F1
#
_entry.id   AF-A0A7S1UM19-F1
#
_cell.length_a   1.000
_cell.length_b   1.000
_cell.length_c   1.000
_cell.angle_alpha   90.00
_cell.angle_beta   90.00
_cell.angle_gamma   90.00
#
_symmetry.space_group_name_H-M   'P 1'
#
loop_
_entity.id
_entity.type
_entity.pdbx_description
1 polymer ?
#
loop_
_entity_poly.entity_id
_entity_poly.type
_entity_poly.pdbx_seq_one_letter_code
_entity_poly.pdbx_strand_id
1 'polypeptide(L)'
;EMRSFFANNCELRGTLPTELGKLSNLTALRLSDNYFTGPIPTEELAQLENLDELLLFGNPGLYGNLSATMCPMTKAWVDCGFVECGCCEGSSNVYLPPAPC
;
A
#
# COMPACT_ATOMS: atom_id res chain seq x y z
N GLU A 1 -19.47 -8.56 -1.86
CA GLU A 1 -18.00 -8.63 -1.85
C GLU A 1 -17.42 -7.36 -1.23
N MET A 2 -16.27 -7.45 -0.56
CA MET A 2 -15.66 -6.33 0.14
C MET A 2 -15.02 -5.36 -0.87
N ARG A 3 -15.41 -4.09 -0.82
CA ARG A 3 -14.86 -3.02 -1.66
C ARG A 3 -13.90 -2.11 -0.91
N SER A 4 -14.08 -1.96 0.39
CA SER A 4 -13.25 -1.05 1.17
C SER A 4 -12.98 -1.66 2.55
N PHE A 5 -11.73 -1.56 2.98
CA PHE A 5 -11.31 -1.95 4.32
C PHE A 5 -10.52 -0.82 4.97
N PHE A 6 -11.02 -0.34 6.11
CA PHE A 6 -10.44 0.78 6.85
C PHE A 6 -10.18 0.35 8.29
N ALA A 7 -8.93 0.44 8.72
CA ALA A 7 -8.52 0.13 10.07
C ALA A 7 -7.33 1.00 10.51
N ASN A 8 -7.39 2.31 10.27
CA ASN A 8 -6.33 3.22 10.68
C ASN A 8 -6.31 3.39 12.21
N ASN A 9 -5.13 3.54 12.80
CA ASN A 9 -4.98 3.82 14.24
C ASN A 9 -5.77 2.85 15.14
N CYS A 10 -5.68 1.55 14.82
CA CYS A 10 -6.39 0.48 15.52
C CYS A 10 -5.44 -0.39 16.35
N GLU A 11 -4.20 0.06 16.54
CA GLU A 11 -3.13 -0.66 17.23
C GLU A 11 -2.85 -2.07 16.67
N LEU A 12 -3.19 -2.29 15.39
CA LEU A 12 -3.03 -3.58 14.73
C LEU A 12 -1.54 -3.94 14.60
N ARG A 13 -1.23 -5.22 14.75
CA ARG A 13 0.12 -5.78 14.77
C ARG A 13 0.23 -7.01 13.88
N GLY A 14 1.45 -7.37 13.52
CA GLY A 14 1.77 -8.54 12.70
C GLY A 14 2.15 -8.13 11.28
N THR A 15 2.11 -9.09 10.35
CA THR A 15 2.44 -8.87 8.94
C THR A 15 1.19 -8.63 8.11
N LEU A 16 1.33 -7.96 6.97
CA LEU A 16 0.26 -7.90 5.97
C LEU A 16 0.08 -9.30 5.33
N PRO A 17 -1.12 -9.90 5.38
CA PRO A 17 -1.34 -11.23 4.83
C PRO A 17 -1.38 -11.20 3.30
N THR A 18 -0.81 -12.23 2.66
CA THR A 18 -0.81 -12.37 1.18
C THR A 18 -2.23 -12.62 0.65
N GLU A 19 -3.14 -13.10 1.50
CA GLU A 19 -4.55 -13.27 1.19
C GLU A 19 -5.27 -11.96 0.81
N LEU A 20 -4.69 -10.79 1.11
CA LEU A 20 -5.22 -9.51 0.64
C LEU A 20 -5.34 -9.46 -0.89
N GLY A 21 -4.44 -10.11 -1.63
CA GLY A 21 -4.51 -10.20 -3.09
C GLY A 21 -5.72 -10.98 -3.64
N LYS A 22 -6.42 -11.75 -2.78
CA LYS A 22 -7.63 -12.48 -3.18
C LYS A 22 -8.89 -11.60 -3.17
N LEU A 23 -8.79 -10.37 -2.65
CA LEU A 23 -9.91 -9.45 -2.56
C LEU A 23 -10.09 -8.67 -3.87
N SER A 24 -10.33 -9.35 -5.00
CA SER A 24 -10.33 -8.78 -6.36
C SER A 24 -11.26 -7.58 -6.58
N ASN A 25 -12.29 -7.41 -5.74
CA ASN A 25 -13.23 -6.30 -5.77
C ASN A 25 -12.88 -5.13 -4.83
N LEU A 26 -11.73 -5.20 -4.15
CA LEU A 26 -11.25 -4.16 -3.26
C LEU A 26 -10.82 -2.93 -4.07
N THR A 27 -11.37 -1.78 -3.69
CA THR A 27 -11.07 -0.47 -4.28
C THR A 27 -10.30 0.43 -3.33
N ALA A 28 -10.36 0.19 -2.02
CA ALA A 28 -9.64 0.98 -1.03
C ALA A 28 -9.18 0.14 0.17
N LEU A 29 -7.89 0.26 0.51
CA LEU A 29 -7.27 -0.35 1.69
C LEU A 29 -6.55 0.73 2.50
N ARG A 30 -7.02 0.99 3.73
CA ARG A 30 -6.40 1.98 4.64
C ARG A 30 -6.02 1.31 5.96
N LEU A 31 -4.73 1.21 6.21
CA LEU A 31 -4.13 0.58 7.39
C LEU A 31 -3.09 1.50 8.06
N SER A 32 -3.19 2.81 7.82
CA SER A 32 -2.23 3.78 8.33
C SER A 32 -2.19 3.84 9.85
N ASP A 33 -1.07 4.31 10.39
CA ASP A 33 -0.88 4.53 11.82
C ASP A 33 -1.14 3.26 12.66
N ASN A 34 -0.61 2.14 12.23
CA ASN A 34 -0.64 0.87 12.97
C ASN A 34 0.79 0.40 13.29
N TYR A 35 0.91 -0.82 13.79
CA TYR A 35 2.18 -1.45 14.15
C TYR A 35 2.45 -2.67 13.26
N PHE A 36 2.05 -2.62 11.98
CA PHE A 36 2.39 -3.67 11.04
C PHE A 36 3.91 -3.73 10.80
N THR A 37 4.41 -4.95 10.61
CA THR A 37 5.83 -5.24 10.39
C THR A 37 6.01 -6.21 9.23
N GLY A 38 7.25 -6.34 8.73
CA GLY A 38 7.56 -7.29 7.67
C GLY A 38 7.45 -6.71 6.25
N PRO A 39 7.61 -7.57 5.22
CA PRO A 39 7.53 -7.14 3.84
C PRO A 39 6.11 -6.77 3.43
N ILE A 40 5.96 -5.76 2.59
CA ILE A 40 4.69 -5.50 1.87
C ILE A 40 4.51 -6.59 0.80
N PRO A 41 3.36 -7.30 0.74
CA PRO A 41 3.08 -8.34 -0.25
C PRO A 41 2.73 -7.72 -1.61
N THR A 42 3.73 -7.15 -2.26
CA THR A 42 3.55 -6.33 -3.48
C THR A 42 3.09 -7.16 -4.67
N GLU A 43 3.54 -8.41 -4.79
CA GLU A 43 3.10 -9.32 -5.86
C GLU A 43 1.61 -9.64 -5.78
N GLU A 44 1.09 -9.83 -4.57
CA GLU A 44 -0.33 -10.11 -4.35
C GLU A 44 -1.19 -8.85 -4.45
N LEU A 45 -0.72 -7.72 -3.91
CA LEU A 45 -1.44 -6.45 -4.03
C LEU A 45 -1.52 -5.96 -5.48
N ALA A 46 -0.53 -6.30 -6.32
CA ALA A 46 -0.56 -5.99 -7.75
C ALA A 46 -1.66 -6.76 -8.52
N GLN A 47 -2.24 -7.83 -7.95
CA GLN A 47 -3.36 -8.56 -8.54
C GLN A 47 -4.71 -7.84 -8.33
N LEU A 48 -4.74 -6.82 -7.49
CA LEU A 48 -5.96 -6.06 -7.18
C LEU A 48 -6.21 -4.98 -8.24
N GLU A 49 -6.70 -5.40 -9.40
CA GLU A 49 -6.93 -4.54 -10.57
C GLU A 49 -7.87 -3.35 -10.31
N ASN A 50 -8.73 -3.44 -9.30
CA ASN A 50 -9.68 -2.39 -8.94
C ASN A 50 -9.20 -1.47 -7.81
N LEU A 51 -8.00 -1.71 -7.25
CA LEU A 51 -7.49 -0.97 -6.11
C LEU A 51 -7.06 0.44 -6.53
N ASP A 52 -7.82 1.44 -6.09
CA ASP A 52 -7.57 2.85 -6.37
C ASP A 52 -6.77 3.52 -5.25
N GLU A 53 -6.93 3.03 -4.01
CA GLU A 53 -6.37 3.65 -2.82
C GLU A 53 -5.71 2.62 -1.89
N LEU A 54 -4.43 2.84 -1.59
CA LEU A 54 -3.63 2.04 -0.66
C LEU A 54 -2.89 2.96 0.32
N LEU A 55 -3.34 3.04 1.57
CA LEU A 55 -2.67 3.84 2.61
C LEU A 55 -2.05 2.93 3.66
N LEU A 56 -0.72 2.91 3.74
CA LEU A 56 0.06 2.11 4.71
C LEU A 56 1.05 2.94 5.54
N PHE A 57 1.14 4.25 5.32
CA PHE A 57 2.03 5.15 6.09
C PHE A 57 1.78 5.08 7.61
N GLY A 58 2.75 5.49 8.42
CA GLY A 58 2.66 5.38 9.87
C GLY A 58 2.77 3.94 10.37
N ASN A 59 3.39 3.05 9.58
CA ASN A 59 3.71 1.67 9.98
C ASN A 59 5.23 1.46 9.91
N PRO A 60 5.98 1.80 10.97
CA PRO A 60 7.45 1.88 10.91
C PRO A 60 8.16 0.54 10.71
N GLY A 61 7.45 -0.59 10.88
CA GLY A 61 8.02 -1.92 10.68
C GLY A 61 7.81 -2.48 9.27
N LEU A 62 7.06 -1.81 8.40
CA LEU A 62 6.85 -2.24 7.02
C LEU A 62 8.05 -1.88 6.16
N TYR A 63 8.48 -2.83 5.35
CA TYR A 63 9.56 -2.65 4.38
C TYR A 63 9.24 -3.37 3.07
N GLY A 64 10.06 -3.18 2.05
CA GLY A 64 9.91 -3.87 0.76
C GLY A 64 10.12 -2.94 -0.41
N ASN A 65 9.84 -3.42 -1.62
CA ASN A 65 9.97 -2.63 -2.83
C ASN A 65 8.62 -2.53 -3.54
N LEU A 66 8.08 -1.31 -3.64
CA LEU A 66 6.95 -1.01 -4.51
C LEU A 66 7.49 -0.88 -5.94
N SER A 67 7.47 -2.00 -6.65
CA SER A 67 7.87 -2.12 -8.05
C SER A 67 7.03 -1.21 -8.95
N ALA A 68 7.56 -0.89 -10.14
CA ALA A 68 6.87 -0.10 -11.17
C ALA A 68 5.48 -0.65 -11.54
N THR A 69 5.24 -1.95 -11.34
CA THR A 69 3.94 -2.60 -11.52
C THR A 69 2.84 -2.08 -10.60
N MET A 70 3.20 -1.42 -9.50
CA MET A 70 2.28 -0.79 -8.55
C MET A 70 2.13 0.73 -8.79
N CYS A 71 2.91 1.34 -9.68
CA CYS A 71 2.75 2.75 -10.07
C CYS A 71 1.39 3.07 -10.77
N PRO A 72 0.65 2.15 -11.42
CA PRO A 72 -0.68 2.45 -11.97
C PRO A 72 -1.76 2.72 -10.92
N MET A 73 -1.54 2.35 -9.65
CA MET A 73 -2.50 2.66 -8.59
C MET A 73 -2.59 4.16 -8.39
N THR A 74 -3.81 4.70 -8.46
CA THR A 74 -4.03 6.15 -8.48
C THR A 74 -3.61 6.83 -7.16
N LYS A 75 -3.64 6.13 -6.01
CA LYS A 75 -3.33 6.72 -4.69
C LYS A 75 -2.70 5.70 -3.73
N ALA A 76 -1.39 5.46 -3.83
CA ALA A 76 -0.65 4.66 -2.86
C ALA A 76 0.23 5.54 -1.95
N TRP A 77 0.00 5.53 -0.63
CA TRP A 77 0.74 6.33 0.36
C TRP A 77 1.45 5.41 1.36
N VAL A 78 2.79 5.39 1.30
CA VAL A 78 3.67 4.63 2.20
C VAL A 78 4.84 5.50 2.68
N ASP A 79 5.51 5.10 3.78
CA ASP A 79 6.65 5.84 4.34
C ASP A 79 7.92 5.65 3.50
N CYS A 80 8.34 6.68 2.74
CA CYS A 80 9.56 6.69 1.96
C CYS A 80 10.79 6.73 2.88
N GLY A 81 11.54 5.62 2.94
CA GLY A 81 12.73 5.48 3.80
C GLY A 81 12.91 4.05 4.33
N PHE A 82 11.81 3.33 4.53
CA PHE A 82 11.81 1.89 4.86
C PHE A 82 11.34 1.02 3.69
N VAL A 83 10.58 1.62 2.77
CA VAL A 83 10.12 1.01 1.52
C VAL A 83 10.85 1.69 0.35
N GLU A 84 11.52 0.89 -0.48
CA GLU A 84 12.11 1.37 -1.73
C GLU A 84 11.00 1.48 -2.77
N CYS A 85 10.91 2.61 -3.48
CA CYS A 85 9.84 2.88 -4.44
C CYS A 85 10.47 3.29 -5.76
N GLY A 86 10.15 2.56 -6.84
CA GLY A 86 10.55 2.96 -8.20
C GLY A 86 9.85 4.24 -8.71
N CYS A 87 8.82 4.72 -8.01
CA CYS A 87 8.00 5.89 -8.40
C CYS A 87 8.28 7.17 -7.56
N CYS A 88 9.38 7.22 -6.77
CA CYS A 88 9.63 8.33 -5.82
C CYS A 88 10.46 9.48 -6.41
N GLU A 89 9.82 10.59 -6.76
CA GLU A 89 10.49 11.90 -6.92
C GLU A 89 10.19 12.82 -5.71
N GLY A 90 10.99 12.67 -4.65
CA GLY A 90 11.30 13.79 -3.76
C GLY A 90 10.23 14.33 -2.81
N SER A 91 9.55 13.49 -2.02
CA SER A 91 8.94 13.89 -0.72
C SER A 91 8.64 12.69 0.16
N SER A 92 8.71 12.87 1.48
CA SER A 92 8.53 11.85 2.53
C SER A 92 7.12 11.24 2.62
N ASN A 93 6.21 11.58 1.71
CA ASN A 93 4.88 10.99 1.51
C ASN A 93 4.57 11.06 0.00
N VAL A 94 4.17 9.94 -0.61
CA VAL A 94 3.90 9.88 -2.06
C VAL A 94 2.51 10.42 -2.37
N TYR A 95 2.44 11.49 -3.18
CA TYR A 95 1.27 11.79 -4.00
C TYR A 95 1.51 11.10 -5.35
N LEU A 96 0.71 10.11 -5.72
CA LEU A 96 0.66 9.63 -7.10
C LEU A 96 -0.40 10.48 -7.82
N PRO A 97 -0.08 11.61 -8.47
CA PRO A 97 -1.01 12.14 -9.44
C PRO A 97 -1.04 11.17 -10.64
N PRO A 98 -2.17 11.04 -11.34
CA PRO A 98 -2.18 10.39 -12.64
C PRO A 98 -1.39 11.30 -13.59
N ALA A 99 -0.16 10.91 -13.94
CA ALA A 99 0.58 11.55 -15.02
C ALA A 99 1.08 10.46 -15.99
N PRO A 100 0.93 10.69 -17.31
CA PRO A 100 1.29 9.72 -18.33
C PRO A 100 2.82 9.62 -18.40
N CYS A 101 3.31 8.45 -18.83
CA CYS A 101 4.70 8.28 -19.26
C CYS A 101 5.14 9.38 -20.23
#